data_AF-A0A7V6ZDV0-F1
#
_entry.id   AF-A0A7V6ZDV0-F1
#
_cell.length_a   1.000
_cell.length_b   1.000
_cell.length_c   1.000
_cell.angle_alpha   90.00
_cell.angle_beta   90.00
_cell.angle_gamma   90.00
#
_symmetry.space_group_name_H-M   'P 1'
#
loop_
_entity.id
_entity.type
_entity.pdbx_description
1 polymer ?
#
loop_
_entity_poly.entity_id
_entity_poly.type
_entity_poly.pdbx_seq_one_letter_code
_entity_poly.pdbx_strand_id
1 'polypeptide(L)' 'MNDDDKWIIANVIDPEESRVAILEGGRLVELFAERMWERQRAGEIYKARIDNILPGMNAAFVNLGEGR' A
#
# COMPACT_ATOMS: atom_id res chain seq x y z
N MET A 1 21.33 23.11 7.94
CA MET A 1 20.55 21.87 8.17
C MET A 1 21.07 21.29 9.45
N ASN A 2 20.23 21.21 10.47
CA ASN A 2 20.60 20.59 11.74
C ASN A 2 20.67 19.08 11.54
N ASP A 3 21.56 18.40 12.26
CA ASP A 3 21.65 16.93 12.23
C ASP A 3 20.35 16.25 12.73
N ASP A 4 19.46 16.98 13.42
CA ASP A 4 18.18 16.49 13.92
C ASP A 4 17.00 16.67 12.94
N ASP A 5 17.20 17.35 11.81
CA ASP A 5 16.11 17.64 10.86
C ASP A 5 15.64 16.37 10.16
N LYS A 6 14.34 16.05 10.27
CA LYS A 6 13.72 14.91 9.57
C LYS A 6 12.80 15.39 8.45
N TRP A 7 12.97 14.80 7.26
CA TRP A 7 12.20 15.12 6.07
C TRP A 7 11.56 13.87 5.48
N ILE A 8 10.34 14.03 4.97
CA ILE A 8 9.67 13.03 4.13
C ILE A 8 9.48 13.68 2.76
N ILE A 9 10.04 13.07 1.73
CA ILE A 9 9.98 13.57 0.36
C ILE A 9 9.23 12.53 -0.49
N ALA A 10 8.14 12.94 -1.11
CA ALA A 10 7.38 12.11 -2.06
C ALA A 10 7.67 12.55 -3.49
N ASN A 11 8.13 11.62 -4.32
CA ASN A 11 8.24 11.79 -5.77
C ASN A 11 7.16 10.93 -6.45
N VAL A 12 6.19 11.61 -7.03
CA VAL A 12 5.00 11.01 -7.69
C VAL A 12 4.82 11.55 -9.12
N ILE A 13 5.92 12.01 -9.74
CA ILE A 13 5.88 12.54 -11.12
C ILE A 13 5.73 11.39 -12.13
N ASP A 14 6.32 10.23 -11.83
CA ASP A 14 6.18 9.04 -12.66
C ASP A 14 4.83 8.36 -12.38
N PRO A 15 3.97 8.16 -13.38
CA PRO A 15 2.68 7.51 -13.19
C PRO A 15 2.80 6.01 -12.85
N GLU A 16 3.91 5.35 -13.19
CA GLU A 16 4.09 3.91 -12.97
C GLU A 16 4.75 3.58 -11.63
N GLU A 17 5.36 4.57 -10.97
CA GLU A 17 6.12 4.38 -9.74
C GLU A 17 6.00 5.57 -8.79
N SER A 18 5.67 5.30 -7.53
CA SER A 18 5.68 6.29 -6.45
C SER A 18 6.85 6.02 -5.51
N ARG A 19 7.65 7.05 -5.21
CA ARG A 19 8.79 6.95 -4.29
C ARG A 19 8.61 7.86 -3.09
N VAL A 20 8.91 7.35 -1.89
CA VAL A 20 8.94 8.14 -0.65
C VAL A 20 10.30 7.94 0.01
N ALA A 21 11.01 9.03 0.24
CA ALA A 21 12.30 9.03 0.93
C ALA A 21 12.16 9.68 2.30
N ILE A 22 12.78 9.06 3.31
CA ILE A 22 12.98 9.65 4.63
C ILE A 22 14.43 10.13 4.71
N LEU A 23 14.63 11.41 5.01
CA LEU A 23 15.94 11.99 5.25
C LEU A 23 16.08 12.41 6.72
N GLU A 24 17.24 12.18 7.31
CA GLU A 24 17.62 12.69 8.63
C GLU A 24 18.97 13.41 8.51
N GLY A 25 19.04 14.67 8.98
CA GLY A 25 20.24 15.50 8.84
C GLY A 25 20.69 15.67 7.38
N GLY A 26 19.73 15.65 6.44
CA GLY A 26 19.99 15.71 4.99
C GLY A 26 20.52 14.41 4.36
N ARG A 27 20.62 13.31 5.13
CA ARG A 27 21.07 12.00 4.63
C ARG A 27 19.88 11.07 4.45
N LEU A 28 19.88 10.29 3.37
CA LEU A 28 18.86 9.28 3.12
C LEU A 28 18.98 8.14 4.13
N VAL A 29 17.92 7.89 4.89
CA VAL A 29 17.86 6.78 5.85
C VAL A 29 16.98 5.64 5.34
N GLU A 30 15.89 5.96 4.62
CA GLU A 30 14.97 4.95 4.09
C GLU A 30 14.34 5.40 2.78
N LEU A 31 14.11 4.45 1.88
CA LEU A 31 13.47 4.67 0.58
C LEU A 31 12.41 3.59 0.35
N PHE A 32 11.18 4.04 0.15
CA PHE A 32 10.05 3.22 -0.30
C PHE A 32 9.81 3.50 -1.77
N ALA A 33 9.65 2.44 -2.57
CA ALA A 33 9.25 2.53 -3.96
C ALA A 33 8.10 1.54 -4.20
N GLU A 34 6.95 2.06 -4.59
CA GLU A 34 5.78 1.27 -4.98
C GLU A 34 5.60 1.38 -6.48
N ARG A 35 5.57 0.24 -7.17
CA ARG A 35 5.31 0.14 -8.61
C ARG A 35 3.88 -0.30 -8.85
N MET A 36 3.23 0.26 -9.86
CA MET A 36 1.82 0.01 -10.13
C MET A 36 1.51 -1.48 -10.35
N TRP A 37 2.44 -2.24 -10.95
CA TRP A 37 2.28 -3.67 -11.21
C TRP A 37 2.66 -4.58 -10.03
N GLU A 38 3.28 -4.06 -8.97
CA GLU A 38 3.67 -4.80 -7.76
C GLU A 38 2.66 -4.66 -6.61
N ARG A 39 1.46 -4.16 -6.90
CA ARG A 39 0.44 -3.87 -5.88
C ARG A 39 -0.01 -5.13 -5.15
N GLN A 40 0.51 -5.31 -3.94
CA GLN A 40 0.16 -6.42 -3.05
C GLN A 40 -1.03 -6.03 -2.17
N ARG A 41 -2.16 -6.72 -2.31
CA ARG A 41 -3.37 -6.47 -1.49
C ARG A 41 -3.31 -7.04 -0.07
N ALA A 42 -2.21 -7.71 0.30
CA ALA A 42 -2.07 -8.32 1.61
C ALA A 42 -1.95 -7.24 2.70
N GLY A 43 -2.77 -7.35 3.74
CA GLY A 43 -2.84 -6.37 4.83
C GLY A 43 -3.89 -5.27 4.62
N GLU A 44 -4.51 -5.19 3.45
CA GLU A 44 -5.64 -4.30 3.22
C GLU A 44 -6.88 -4.78 3.99
N ILE A 45 -7.72 -3.82 4.43
CA ILE A 45 -8.94 -4.08 5.17
C ILE A 45 -10.12 -3.51 4.38
N TYR A 46 -11.11 -4.34 4.11
CA TYR A 46 -12.26 -3.97 3.29
C TYR A 46 -13.58 -4.21 4.03
N LYS A 47 -14.59 -3.43 3.67
CA LYS A 47 -16.00 -3.76 3.93
C LYS A 47 -16.54 -4.54 2.74
N ALA A 48 -17.11 -5.72 2.99
CA ALA A 48 -17.58 -6.63 1.94
C ALA A 48 -19.01 -7.11 2.19
N ARG A 49 -19.69 -7.55 1.13
CA ARG A 49 -20.96 -8.30 1.23
C ARG A 49 -20.66 -9.79 1.12
N ILE A 50 -21.30 -10.62 1.96
CA ILE A 50 -21.24 -12.08 1.80
C ILE A 50 -22.12 -12.48 0.60
N ASP A 51 -21.55 -13.20 -0.36
CA ASP A 51 -22.27 -13.72 -1.53
C ASP A 51 -22.73 -15.17 -1.30
N ASN A 52 -21.87 -16.02 -0.73
CA ASN A 52 -22.20 -17.42 -0.48
C ASN A 52 -21.40 -18.01 0.68
N ILE A 53 -21.98 -18.99 1.38
CA ILE A 53 -21.37 -19.69 2.52
C ILE A 53 -21.15 -21.16 2.13
N LEU A 54 -19.98 -21.72 2.46
CA LEU A 54 -19.60 -23.12 2.22
C LEU A 54 -19.34 -23.84 3.56
N PRO A 55 -20.37 -24.41 4.21
CA PRO A 55 -20.22 -25.01 5.55
C PRO A 55 -19.20 -26.13 5.62
N GLY A 56 -19.11 -26.98 4.60
CA GLY A 56 -18.16 -28.11 4.57
C GLY A 56 -16.68 -27.71 4.47
N MET A 57 -16.40 -26.46 4.11
CA MET A 57 -15.05 -25.92 3.99
C MET A 57 -14.72 -24.87 5.06
N ASN A 58 -15.66 -24.56 5.95
CA ASN A 58 -15.58 -23.43 6.88
C ASN A 58 -15.15 -22.12 6.17
N ALA A 59 -15.72 -21.85 4.99
CA ALA A 59 -15.35 -20.74 4.13
C ALA A 59 -16.59 -19.97 3.62
N ALA A 60 -16.39 -18.74 3.16
CA ALA A 60 -17.41 -17.93 2.51
C ALA A 60 -16.79 -17.12 1.36
N PHE A 61 -17.56 -16.90 0.31
CA PHE A 61 -17.23 -15.95 -0.75
C PHE A 61 -17.80 -14.58 -0.39
N VAL A 62 -16.97 -13.54 -0.55
CA VAL A 62 -17.34 -12.15 -0.30
C VAL A 62 -17.09 -11.29 -1.51
N ASN A 63 -17.96 -10.33 -1.75
CA ASN A 63 -17.85 -9.33 -2.80
C ASN A 63 -17.29 -8.02 -2.24
N LEU A 64 -16.15 -7.59 -2.79
CA LEU A 64 -15.48 -6.33 -2.45
C LEU A 64 -15.96 -5.14 -3.30
N GLY A 65 -16.88 -5.35 -4.24
CA GLY A 65 -17.42 -4.31 -5.12
C GLY A 65 -16.62 -4.08 -6.41
N GLU A 66 -15.63 -4.92 -6.72
CA GLU A 66 -14.82 -4.80 -7.96
C GLU A 66 -15.46 -5.46 -9.20
N GLY A 67 -16.63 -6.08 -9.07
CA GLY A 67 -17.36 -6.71 -10.17
C GLY A 67 -18.61 -5.92 -10.57
N ARG A 68 -18.77 -5.69 -11.88
CA ARG A 68 -20.11 -5.51 -12.47
C ARG A 68 -20.95 -6.76 -12.24
#